data_AF-A0A9X3Z5U4-F1
#
_entry.id   AF-A0A9X3Z5U4-F1
#
_cell.length_a   1.000
_cell.length_b   1.000
_cell.length_c   1.000
_cell.angle_alpha   90.00
_cell.angle_beta   90.00
_cell.angle_gamma   90.00
#
_symmetry.space_group_name_H-M   'P 1'
#
loop_
_entity.id
_entity.type
_entity.pdbx_description
1 polymer ?
#
loop_
_entity_poly.entity_id
_entity_poly.type
_entity_poly.pdbx_seq_one_letter_code
_entity_poly.pdbx_strand_id
1 'polypeptide(L)' 'MKGSDQTKPLLTNREREVFGLLVQDKTTKQIVGQLFISEKTVRNHISNLL' A
#
# COMPACT_ATOMS: atom_id res chain seq x y z
N MET A 1 25.16 4.97 23.21
CA MET A 1 24.63 5.73 22.05
C MET A 1 25.17 5.07 20.78
N LYS A 2 24.38 4.24 20.09
CA LYS A 2 24.78 3.64 18.80
C LYS A 2 23.60 3.70 17.84
N GLY A 3 23.85 4.41 16.73
CA GLY A 3 23.21 4.29 15.43
C GLY A 3 21.69 4.27 15.43
N SER A 4 21.08 5.42 15.15
CA SER A 4 19.76 5.46 14.54
C SER A 4 19.83 4.72 13.20
N ASP A 5 19.56 3.42 13.23
CA ASP A 5 19.29 2.62 12.04
C ASP A 5 17.98 3.17 11.48
N GLN A 6 18.09 4.16 10.59
CA GLN A 6 16.97 4.70 9.84
C GLN A 6 16.62 3.65 8.78
N THR A 7 16.10 2.50 9.23
CA THR A 7 15.52 1.48 8.36
C THR A 7 14.40 2.14 7.59
N LYS A 8 14.69 2.49 6.33
CA LYS A 8 13.69 2.99 5.41
C LYS A 8 12.55 1.97 5.40
N PRO A 9 11.30 2.39 5.63
CA PRO A 9 10.20 1.45 5.71
C PRO A 9 10.08 0.68 4.38
N LEU A 10 9.93 -0.64 4.48
CA LEU A 10 9.79 -1.55 3.34
C LEU A 10 8.67 -1.14 2.38
N LEU A 11 7.60 -0.58 2.94
CA LEU A 11 6.45 -0.07 2.20
C LEU A 11 6.26 1.41 2.49
N THR A 12 5.89 2.18 1.47
CA THR A 12 5.34 3.51 1.68
C THR A 12 4.01 3.43 2.43
N ASN A 13 3.56 4.56 3.00
CA ASN A 13 2.29 4.61 3.73
C ASN A 13 1.10 4.14 2.85
N ARG A 14 1.09 4.51 1.56
CA ARG A 14 0.04 4.09 0.63
C ARG A 14 0.11 2.62 0.26
N GLU A 15 1.31 2.09 0.06
CA GLU A 15 1.50 0.66 -0.18
C GLU A 15 1.07 -0.18 1.03
N ARG A 16 1.33 0.30 2.26
CA ARG A 16 0.84 -0.35 3.49
C ARG A 16 -0.68 -0.33 3.58
N GLU A 17 -1.33 0.79 3.25
CA GLU A 17 -2.80 0.88 3.21
C GLU A 17 -3.38 -0.11 2.18
N VAL A 18 -2.86 -0.10 0.95
CA VAL A 18 -3.31 -1.01 -0.11
C VAL A 18 -3.10 -2.47 0.29
N PHE A 19 -1.93 -2.82 0.83
CA PHE A 19 -1.62 -4.16 1.32
C PHE A 19 -2.57 -4.60 2.44
N GLY A 20 -2.84 -3.73 3.41
CA GLY A 20 -3.78 -4.02 4.50
C GLY A 20 -5.20 -4.31 4.02
N LEU A 21 -5.63 -3.70 2.92
CA LEU A 21 -6.93 -3.97 2.30
C LEU A 21 -6.93 -5.25 1.46
N LEU A 22 -5.83 -5.56 0.78
CA LEU A 22 -5.67 -6.82 0.07
C LEU A 22 -5.75 -8.03 1.02
N VAL A 23 -5.09 -7.96 2.18
CA VAL A 23 -5.13 -9.01 3.21
C VAL A 23 -6.53 -9.21 3.80
N GLN A 24 -7.43 -8.23 3.65
CA GLN A 24 -8.84 -8.33 4.03
C GLN A 24 -9.74 -8.82 2.87
N ASP A 25 -9.16 -9.43 1.84
CA ASP A 25 -9.84 -9.89 0.63
C ASP A 25 -10.63 -8.78 -0.10
N LYS A 26 -10.22 -7.50 0.06
CA LYS A 26 -10.87 -6.41 -0.67
C LYS A 26 -10.45 -6.43 -2.13
N THR A 27 -11.44 -6.31 -3.00
CA THR A 27 -11.22 -6.16 -4.44
C THR A 27 -10.66 -4.77 -4.77
N THR A 28 -9.98 -4.65 -5.92
CA THR A 28 -9.47 -3.37 -6.44
C THR A 28 -10.55 -2.28 -6.46
N LYS A 29 -11.79 -2.63 -6.82
CA LYS A 29 -12.93 -1.69 -6.83
C LYS A 29 -13.29 -1.17 -5.44
N GLN A 30 -13.27 -2.04 -4.44
CA GLN A 30 -13.50 -1.64 -3.05
C GLN A 30 -12.36 -0.77 -2.51
N ILE A 31 -11.12 -1.10 -2.86
CA ILE A 31 -9.94 -0.32 -2.47
C ILE A 31 -9.99 1.10 -3.06
N VAL A 32 -10.39 1.23 -4.33
CA VAL A 32 -10.65 2.52 -4.98
C VAL A 32 -11.64 3.36 -4.19
N GLY A 33 -12.76 2.76 -3.78
CA GLY A 33 -13.79 3.44 -3.01
C GLY A 33 -13.33 3.87 -1.61
N GLN A 34 -12.41 3.13 -0.98
CA GLN A 34 -11.90 3.45 0.35
C GLN A 34 -10.77 4.48 0.33
N LEU A 35 -9.88 4.40 -0.67
CA LEU A 35 -8.70 5.26 -0.76
C LEU A 35 -8.93 6.50 -1.63
N PHE A 36 -10.09 6.61 -2.29
CA PHE A 36 -10.48 7.72 -3.16
C PHE A 36 -9.47 8.00 -4.28
N ILE A 37 -8.90 6.93 -4.84
CA ILE A 37 -7.92 6.97 -5.93
C ILE A 37 -8.38 6.12 -7.11
N SER A 38 -7.82 6.36 -8.30
CA SER A 38 -8.22 5.62 -9.50
C SER A 38 -7.82 4.14 -9.42
N GLU A 39 -8.55 3.27 -10.13
CA GLU A 39 -8.17 1.84 -10.24
C GLU A 39 -6.76 1.68 -10.82
N LYS A 40 -6.35 2.57 -11.75
CA LYS A 40 -4.99 2.59 -12.30
C LYS A 40 -3.95 2.82 -11.19
N THR A 41 -4.23 3.77 -10.29
CA THR A 41 -3.36 4.08 -9.15
C THR A 41 -3.28 2.90 -8.18
N VAL A 42 -4.41 2.25 -7.88
CA VAL A 42 -4.42 1.04 -7.03
C VAL A 42 -3.58 -0.07 -7.67
N ARG A 43 -3.78 -0.36 -8.97
CA ARG A 43 -2.98 -1.35 -9.69
C ARG A 43 -1.49 -1.04 -9.63
N ASN A 44 -1.10 0.23 -9.80
CA ASN A 44 0.31 0.63 -9.67
C ASN A 44 0.86 0.35 -8.28
N HIS A 45 0.10 0.62 -7.21
CA HIS A 45 0.53 0.27 -5.85
C HIS A 45 0.67 -1.24 -5.67
N ILE A 46 -0.27 -2.04 -6.19
CA ILE A 46 -0.19 -3.51 -6.16
C ILE A 46 1.02 -4.02 -6.94
N SER A 47 1.32 -3.43 -8.11
CA SER A 47 2.49 -3.79 -8.91
C SER A 47 3.83 -3.40 -8.28
N ASN A 48 3.86 -2.37 -7.41
CA ASN A 48 5.06 -2.03 -6.65
C ASN A 48 5.21 -2.89 -5.38
N LEU A 49 4.13 -3.56 -4.95
CA LEU A 49 4.11 -4.45 -3.79
C LEU A 49 4.60 -5.88 -4.11
N LEU A 50 4.48 -6.31 -5.37
CA LEU A 50 4.83 -7.65 -5.88
C LEU A 50 6.07 -7.58 -6.76
#